data_AF-A0A6I8TN93-F1
#
_entry.id   AF-A0A6I8TN93-F1
#
_cell.length_a   1.000
_cell.length_b   1.000
_cell.length_c   1.000
_cell.angle_alpha   90.00
_cell.angle_beta   90.00
_cell.angle_gamma   90.00
#
_symmetry.space_group_name_H-M   'P 1'
#
loop_
_entity.id
_entity.type
_entity.pdbx_description
1 polymer ?
#
loop_
_entity_poly.entity_id
_entity_poly.type
_entity_poly.pdbx_seq_one_letter_code
_entity_poly.pdbx_strand_id
1 'polypeptide(L)'
;MLLVAFDLNGAVGRAKHGDYSEAISKLFYASLLICCFVLRLENYSVLLNLYLGIFNLIQELLLLLSLHTKEKSDSTLKLYVIFIFSSWSYLFLNVLPFEFLIPTLYANSKELYLYLNLFFWLWYCSCIWNSPILKYFYHKIYHLQTNDCIGGESSVRCILFKDSPNYRHYRSVKQAYLELKLFHDKSKISGSRHREGENSSTKVLQTIKCVLAVKRKLKRMRENRDQLCED
;
A
#
# COMPACT_ATOMS: atom_id res chain seq x y z
N MET A 1 -25.80 4.23 -5.67
CA MET A 1 -25.72 3.39 -4.45
C MET A 1 -24.66 2.30 -4.52
N LEU A 2 -24.57 1.49 -5.58
CA LEU A 2 -23.58 0.41 -5.68
C LEU A 2 -22.12 0.90 -5.52
N LEU A 3 -21.77 2.02 -6.16
CA LEU A 3 -20.43 2.64 -6.03
C LEU A 3 -20.11 3.03 -4.58
N VAL A 4 -21.07 3.67 -3.90
CA VAL A 4 -20.92 4.08 -2.49
C VAL A 4 -20.73 2.85 -1.58
N ALA A 5 -21.52 1.79 -1.79
CA ALA A 5 -21.38 0.55 -1.02
C ALA A 5 -20.01 -0.12 -1.26
N PHE A 6 -19.52 -0.09 -2.50
CA PHE A 6 -18.19 -0.61 -2.83
C PHE A 6 -17.07 0.18 -2.16
N ASP A 7 -17.17 1.52 -2.13
CA ASP A 7 -16.17 2.37 -1.46
C ASP A 7 -16.20 2.26 0.05
N LEU A 8 -17.38 2.13 0.66
CA LEU A 8 -17.52 1.85 2.10
C LEU A 8 -16.92 0.50 2.48
N ASN A 9 -17.21 -0.55 1.71
CA ASN A 9 -16.60 -1.88 1.92
C ASN A 9 -15.07 -1.83 1.72
N GLY A 10 -14.60 -1.08 0.72
CA GLY A 10 -13.18 -0.84 0.51
C GLY A 10 -12.52 -0.09 1.67
N ALA A 11 -13.20 0.91 2.25
CA ALA A 11 -12.72 1.66 3.41
C ALA A 11 -12.59 0.76 4.64
N VAL A 12 -13.58 -0.09 4.90
CA VAL A 12 -13.55 -1.08 6.00
C VAL A 12 -12.39 -2.07 5.81
N GLY A 13 -12.19 -2.56 4.58
CA GLY A 13 -11.06 -3.43 4.25
C GLY A 13 -9.71 -2.78 4.53
N ARG A 14 -9.52 -1.52 4.11
CA ARG A 14 -8.27 -0.77 4.35
C ARG A 14 -8.04 -0.42 5.82
N ALA A 15 -9.09 -0.07 6.56
CA ALA A 15 -9.01 0.18 8.00
C ALA A 15 -8.54 -1.07 8.76
N LYS A 16 -9.04 -2.26 8.39
CA LYS A 16 -8.58 -3.54 8.95
C LYS A 16 -7.10 -3.84 8.67
N HIS A 17 -6.56 -3.31 7.58
CA HIS A 17 -5.15 -3.47 7.21
C HIS A 17 -4.22 -2.37 7.77
N GLY A 18 -4.76 -1.40 8.52
CA GLY A 18 -3.99 -0.30 9.12
C GLY A 18 -3.76 0.91 8.21
N ASP A 19 -4.33 0.93 7.01
CA ASP A 19 -4.22 2.04 6.05
C ASP A 19 -5.29 3.12 6.32
N TYR A 20 -5.24 3.74 7.50
CA TYR A 20 -6.27 4.67 7.98
C TYR A 20 -6.44 5.90 7.08
N SER A 21 -5.34 6.46 6.55
CA SER A 21 -5.38 7.64 5.67
C SER A 21 -6.22 7.40 4.41
N GLU A 22 -6.12 6.22 3.82
CA GLU A 22 -6.85 5.89 2.61
C GLU A 22 -8.28 5.41 2.88
N ALA A 23 -8.51 4.77 4.03
CA ALA A 23 -9.86 4.50 4.51
C ALA A 23 -10.65 5.81 4.71
N ILE A 24 -10.04 6.82 5.33
CA ILE A 24 -10.64 8.14 5.53
C ILE A 24 -10.91 8.83 4.19
N SER A 25 -9.96 8.79 3.24
CA SER A 25 -10.18 9.33 1.89
C SER A 25 -11.40 8.70 1.21
N LYS A 26 -11.56 7.38 1.28
CA LYS A 26 -12.73 6.67 0.73
C LYS A 26 -14.04 7.04 1.41
N LEU A 27 -14.03 7.28 2.72
CA LEU A 27 -15.21 7.75 3.45
C LEU A 27 -15.64 9.15 2.99
N PHE A 28 -14.70 10.07 2.81
CA PHE A 28 -15.01 11.41 2.28
C PHE A 28 -15.52 11.33 0.83
N TYR A 29 -14.95 10.45 0.00
CA TYR A 29 -15.44 10.23 -1.36
C TYR A 29 -16.86 9.66 -1.39
N ALA A 30 -17.15 8.66 -0.55
CA ALA A 30 -18.48 8.10 -0.41
C ALA A 30 -19.50 9.17 0.02
N SER A 31 -19.13 10.03 0.97
CA SER A 31 -19.96 11.15 1.43
C SER A 31 -20.23 12.16 0.31
N LEU A 32 -19.21 12.48 -0.49
CA LEU A 32 -19.33 13.33 -1.68
C LEU A 32 -20.30 12.74 -2.71
N LEU A 33 -20.23 11.43 -2.99
CA LEU A 33 -21.15 10.77 -3.91
C LEU A 33 -22.60 10.79 -3.40
N ILE A 34 -22.81 10.68 -2.09
CA ILE A 34 -24.13 10.84 -1.47
C ILE A 34 -24.64 12.27 -1.68
N CYS A 35 -23.80 13.28 -1.47
CA CYS A 35 -24.17 14.68 -1.74
C CYS A 35 -24.52 14.91 -3.22
N CYS A 36 -23.73 14.37 -4.16
CA CYS A 36 -24.05 14.43 -5.59
C CYS A 36 -25.40 13.77 -5.91
N PHE A 37 -25.69 12.62 -5.30
CA PHE A 37 -26.97 11.92 -5.48
C PHE A 37 -28.16 12.74 -4.97
N VAL A 38 -28.06 13.30 -3.75
CA VAL A 38 -29.12 14.14 -3.16
C VAL A 38 -29.36 15.39 -4.01
N LEU A 39 -28.31 15.99 -4.56
CA LEU A 39 -28.38 17.17 -5.43
C LEU A 39 -28.75 16.85 -6.89
N ARG A 40 -28.98 15.58 -7.24
CA ARG A 40 -29.23 15.11 -8.62
C ARG A 40 -28.12 15.50 -9.61
N LEU A 41 -26.87 15.55 -9.15
CA LEU A 41 -25.68 15.84 -9.94
C LEU A 41 -25.11 14.56 -10.57
N GLU A 42 -25.94 13.85 -11.34
CA GLU A 42 -25.60 12.54 -11.90
C GLU A 42 -24.43 12.63 -12.88
N ASN A 43 -24.52 13.51 -13.88
CA ASN A 43 -23.45 13.70 -14.88
C ASN A 43 -22.12 14.09 -14.25
N TYR A 44 -22.15 14.96 -13.23
CA TYR A 44 -20.97 15.37 -12.48
C TYR A 44 -20.33 14.17 -11.77
N SER A 45 -21.14 13.38 -11.07
CA SER A 45 -20.65 12.20 -10.35
C SER A 45 -20.10 11.13 -11.30
N VAL A 46 -20.74 10.92 -12.46
CA VAL A 46 -20.28 9.94 -13.47
C VAL A 46 -18.95 10.37 -14.05
N LEU A 47 -18.82 11.65 -14.42
CA LEU A 47 -17.58 12.18 -14.99
C LEU A 47 -16.43 12.12 -13.99
N LEU A 48 -16.67 12.48 -12.72
CA LEU A 48 -15.68 12.38 -11.65
C LEU A 48 -15.20 10.94 -11.46
N ASN A 49 -16.12 9.98 -11.40
CA ASN A 49 -15.79 8.56 -11.28
C ASN A 49 -15.01 8.05 -12.51
N LEU A 50 -15.34 8.53 -13.70
CA LEU A 50 -14.66 8.14 -14.94
C LEU A 50 -13.21 8.61 -14.94
N TYR A 51 -12.93 9.86 -14.60
CA TYR A 51 -11.55 10.36 -14.49
C TYR A 51 -10.73 9.60 -13.44
N LEU A 52 -11.31 9.37 -12.26
CA LEU A 52 -10.64 8.59 -11.21
C LEU A 52 -10.44 7.13 -11.61
N GLY A 53 -11.42 6.53 -12.29
CA GLY A 53 -11.35 5.17 -12.81
C GLY A 53 -10.23 5.01 -13.83
N ILE A 54 -10.14 5.90 -14.82
CA ILE A 54 -9.05 5.92 -15.82
C ILE A 54 -7.70 6.06 -15.12
N PHE A 55 -7.59 6.98 -14.16
CA PHE A 55 -6.36 7.18 -13.41
C PHE A 55 -5.93 5.93 -12.63
N ASN A 56 -6.86 5.29 -11.92
CA ASN A 56 -6.58 4.07 -11.17
C ASN A 56 -6.17 2.91 -12.10
N LEU A 57 -6.83 2.75 -13.25
CA LEU A 57 -6.46 1.75 -14.25
C LEU A 57 -5.04 1.98 -14.79
N ILE A 58 -4.69 3.24 -15.08
CA ILE A 58 -3.34 3.60 -15.51
C ILE A 58 -2.31 3.24 -14.42
N GLN A 59 -2.61 3.55 -13.16
CA GLN A 59 -1.72 3.22 -12.04
C GLN A 59 -1.54 1.71 -11.87
N GLU A 60 -2.63 0.94 -11.91
CA GLU A 60 -2.56 -0.52 -11.80
C GLU A 60 -1.79 -1.14 -12.97
N LEU A 61 -2.01 -0.66 -14.19
CA LEU A 61 -1.30 -1.12 -15.37
C LEU A 61 0.21 -0.84 -15.26
N LEU A 62 0.59 0.35 -14.81
CA LEU A 62 2.00 0.70 -14.57
C LEU A 62 2.64 -0.14 -13.46
N LEU A 63 1.90 -0.40 -12.39
CA LEU A 63 2.34 -1.27 -11.30
C LEU A 63 2.56 -2.70 -11.81
N LEU A 64 1.65 -3.21 -12.64
CA LEU A 64 1.74 -4.55 -13.20
C LEU A 64 2.91 -4.67 -14.20
N LEU A 65 3.14 -3.66 -15.03
CA LEU A 65 4.33 -3.56 -15.89
C LEU A 65 5.62 -3.52 -15.08
N SER A 66 5.61 -2.82 -13.95
CA SER A 66 6.79 -2.72 -13.09
C SER A 66 7.18 -4.04 -12.43
N LEU A 67 6.19 -4.88 -12.09
CA LEU A 67 6.42 -6.22 -11.56
C LEU A 67 7.06 -7.16 -12.59
N HIS A 68 6.75 -6.97 -13.88
CA HIS A 68 7.29 -7.78 -14.96
C HIS A 68 8.67 -7.30 -15.44
N THR A 69 9.07 -6.09 -15.05
CA THR A 69 10.34 -5.50 -15.45
C THR A 69 11.49 -6.14 -14.67
N LYS A 70 12.55 -6.59 -15.38
CA LYS A 70 13.74 -7.19 -14.76
C LYS A 70 14.40 -6.20 -13.79
N GLU A 71 14.87 -6.72 -12.66
CA GLU A 71 15.46 -5.97 -11.54
C GLU A 71 16.67 -5.07 -11.90
N LYS A 72 17.23 -5.20 -13.10
CA LYS A 72 18.39 -4.43 -13.60
C LYS A 72 18.06 -3.17 -14.42
N SER A 73 16.83 -2.94 -14.86
CA SER A 73 16.51 -1.74 -15.67
C SER A 73 15.93 -0.60 -14.84
N ASP A 74 16.77 0.02 -14.00
CA ASP A 74 16.36 1.16 -13.18
C ASP A 74 15.81 2.35 -13.99
N SER A 75 16.26 2.52 -15.24
CA SER A 75 15.75 3.58 -16.12
C SER A 75 14.29 3.41 -16.53
N THR A 76 13.82 2.18 -16.76
CA THR A 76 12.41 1.94 -17.13
C THR A 76 11.49 2.11 -15.93
N LEU A 77 11.94 1.71 -14.73
CA LEU A 77 11.20 1.95 -13.48
C LEU A 77 11.08 3.45 -13.19
N LYS A 78 12.14 4.24 -13.43
CA LYS A 78 12.10 5.70 -13.31
C LYS A 78 11.06 6.32 -14.25
N LEU A 79 10.99 5.87 -15.49
CA LEU A 79 9.98 6.34 -16.45
C LEU A 79 8.55 6.08 -15.96
N TYR A 80 8.27 4.90 -15.40
CA TYR A 80 6.94 4.60 -14.85
C TYR A 80 6.58 5.52 -13.67
N VAL A 81 7.53 5.80 -12.77
CA VAL A 81 7.31 6.74 -11.68
C VAL A 81 7.06 8.16 -12.19
N ILE A 82 7.81 8.62 -13.19
CA ILE A 82 7.58 9.93 -13.83
C ILE A 82 6.17 9.97 -14.42
N PHE A 83 5.72 8.90 -15.05
CA PHE A 83 4.38 8.84 -15.63
C PHE A 83 3.29 8.89 -14.55
N ILE A 84 3.46 8.17 -13.43
CA ILE A 84 2.53 8.25 -12.28
C ILE A 84 2.50 9.67 -11.70
N PHE A 85 3.65 10.31 -11.58
CA PHE A 85 3.74 11.67 -11.05
C PHE A 85 3.06 12.67 -11.99
N SER A 86 3.31 12.55 -13.28
CA SER A 86 2.71 13.40 -14.32
C SER A 86 1.19 13.21 -14.37
N SER A 87 0.70 11.96 -14.39
CA SER A 87 -0.74 11.68 -14.41
C SER A 87 -1.43 12.16 -13.15
N TRP A 88 -0.81 11.99 -11.98
CA TRP A 88 -1.34 12.51 -10.72
C TRP A 88 -1.38 14.04 -10.74
N SER A 89 -0.30 14.70 -11.18
CA SER A 89 -0.23 16.16 -11.22
C SER A 89 -1.26 16.74 -12.18
N TYR A 90 -1.42 16.13 -13.36
CA TYR A 90 -2.43 16.54 -14.32
C TYR A 90 -3.85 16.39 -13.76
N LEU A 91 -4.19 15.24 -13.16
CA LEU A 91 -5.52 15.02 -12.62
C LEU A 91 -5.83 15.94 -11.43
N PHE A 92 -4.91 16.01 -10.46
CA PHE A 92 -5.17 16.68 -9.17
C PHE A 92 -4.86 18.17 -9.20
N LEU A 93 -3.92 18.66 -10.01
CA LEU A 93 -3.59 20.09 -10.07
C LEU A 93 -4.27 20.81 -11.24
N ASN A 94 -4.76 20.08 -12.25
CA ASN A 94 -5.44 20.67 -13.41
C ASN A 94 -6.91 20.25 -13.47
N VAL A 95 -7.21 18.99 -13.79
CA VAL A 95 -8.59 18.56 -14.09
C VAL A 95 -9.54 18.76 -12.90
N LEU A 96 -9.20 18.24 -11.72
CA LEU A 96 -10.04 18.34 -10.52
C LEU A 96 -10.34 19.79 -10.09
N PRO A 97 -9.35 20.69 -9.94
CA PRO A 97 -9.64 22.05 -9.53
C PRO A 97 -10.43 22.83 -10.58
N PHE A 98 -10.10 22.72 -11.87
CA PHE A 98 -10.73 23.55 -12.90
C PHE A 98 -12.08 23.01 -13.38
N GLU A 99 -12.26 21.70 -13.51
CA GLU A 99 -13.52 21.12 -14.00
C GLU A 99 -14.53 20.83 -12.88
N PHE A 100 -14.07 20.60 -11.64
CA PHE A 100 -14.94 20.14 -10.56
C PHE A 100 -15.03 21.11 -9.38
N LEU A 101 -13.90 21.63 -8.90
CA LEU A 101 -13.83 22.44 -7.68
C LEU A 101 -14.30 23.88 -7.91
N ILE A 102 -13.79 24.55 -8.95
CA ILE A 102 -14.13 25.94 -9.26
C ILE A 102 -15.62 26.07 -9.65
N PRO A 103 -16.19 25.23 -10.53
CA PRO A 103 -17.60 25.33 -10.88
C PRO A 103 -18.55 25.11 -9.68
N THR A 104 -18.16 24.25 -8.73
CA THR A 104 -18.97 24.01 -7.51
C THR A 104 -18.88 25.16 -6.51
N LEU A 105 -17.76 25.89 -6.46
CA LEU A 105 -17.61 27.12 -5.66
C LEU A 105 -18.50 28.27 -6.16
N TYR A 106 -18.73 28.38 -7.47
CA TYR A 106 -19.56 29.45 -8.05
C TYR A 106 -21.07 29.16 -8.02
N ALA A 107 -21.48 27.90 -7.83
CA ALA A 107 -22.88 27.49 -7.75
C ALA A 107 -23.59 27.86 -6.42
N ASN A 108 -23.02 28.80 -5.66
CA ASN A 108 -23.16 29.01 -4.21
C ASN A 108 -24.51 29.59 -3.76
N SER A 109 -25.61 28.93 -4.12
CA SER A 109 -26.98 29.42 -3.93
C SER A 109 -27.81 28.63 -2.91
N LYS A 110 -27.34 27.47 -2.39
CA LYS A 110 -28.06 26.67 -1.38
C LYS A 110 -27.12 25.98 -0.39
N GLU A 111 -27.57 25.80 0.85
CA GLU A 111 -26.82 25.12 1.92
C GLU A 111 -26.30 23.72 1.53
N LEU A 112 -27.05 22.98 0.71
CA LEU A 112 -26.62 21.65 0.23
C LEU A 112 -25.37 21.69 -0.67
N TYR A 113 -25.15 22.78 -1.43
CA TYR A 113 -23.91 22.95 -2.21
C TYR A 113 -22.71 23.28 -1.32
N LEU A 114 -22.91 23.88 -0.14
CA LEU A 114 -21.84 24.08 0.84
C LEU A 114 -21.33 22.75 1.38
N TYR A 115 -22.23 21.81 1.73
CA TYR A 115 -21.83 20.47 2.16
C TYR A 115 -21.08 19.71 1.07
N LEU A 116 -21.55 19.78 -0.18
CA LEU A 116 -20.86 19.18 -1.33
C LEU A 116 -19.43 19.72 -1.45
N ASN A 117 -19.27 21.04 -1.40
CA ASN A 117 -17.97 21.70 -1.51
C ASN A 117 -17.06 21.31 -0.33
N LEU A 118 -17.59 21.30 0.90
CA LEU A 118 -16.85 20.88 2.09
C LEU A 118 -16.33 19.44 1.98
N PHE A 119 -17.18 18.49 1.60
CA PHE A 119 -16.75 17.09 1.42
C PHE A 119 -15.77 16.94 0.25
N PHE A 120 -15.93 17.73 -0.82
CA PHE A 120 -14.98 17.77 -1.93
C PHE A 120 -13.61 18.24 -1.47
N TRP A 121 -13.53 19.34 -0.72
CA TRP A 121 -12.28 19.85 -0.18
C TRP A 121 -11.63 18.87 0.80
N LEU A 122 -12.39 18.28 1.73
CA LEU A 122 -11.86 17.27 2.66
C LEU A 122 -11.30 16.05 1.92
N TRP A 123 -12.04 15.56 0.92
CA TRP A 123 -11.58 14.46 0.08
C TRP A 123 -10.33 14.86 -0.72
N TYR A 124 -10.32 16.03 -1.35
CA TYR A 124 -9.20 16.55 -2.13
C TYR A 124 -7.93 16.71 -1.28
N CYS A 125 -8.03 17.30 -0.08
CA CYS A 125 -6.92 17.40 0.86
C CYS A 125 -6.41 16.02 1.29
N SER A 126 -7.31 15.06 1.53
CA SER A 126 -6.93 13.68 1.84
C SER A 126 -6.20 13.01 0.66
N CYS A 127 -6.59 13.30 -0.59
CA CYS A 127 -5.89 12.83 -1.78
C CYS A 127 -4.50 13.43 -1.94
N ILE A 128 -4.32 14.73 -1.65
CA ILE A 128 -3.01 15.38 -1.60
C ILE A 128 -2.12 14.74 -0.53
N TRP A 129 -2.70 14.42 0.63
CA TRP A 129 -1.97 13.75 1.71
C TRP A 129 -1.48 12.35 1.32
N ASN A 130 -2.25 11.65 0.47
CA ASN A 130 -1.88 10.33 -0.06
C ASN A 130 -1.08 10.39 -1.38
N SER A 131 -0.62 11.57 -1.79
CA SER A 131 0.04 11.81 -3.07
C SER A 131 1.38 11.07 -3.23
N PRO A 132 1.79 10.73 -4.47
CA PRO A 132 3.11 10.18 -4.75
C PRO A 132 4.23 11.19 -4.38
N ILE A 133 3.95 12.49 -4.44
CA ILE A 133 4.86 13.56 -4.02
C ILE A 133 5.20 13.41 -2.53
N LEU A 134 4.19 13.33 -1.69
CA LEU A 134 4.39 13.24 -0.24
C LEU A 134 5.10 11.94 0.14
N LYS A 135 4.77 10.83 -0.54
CA LYS A 135 5.47 9.54 -0.37
C LYS A 135 6.95 9.64 -0.74
N TYR A 136 7.31 10.39 -1.77
CA TYR A 136 8.70 10.63 -2.14
C TYR A 136 9.45 11.44 -1.06
N PHE A 137 8.86 12.53 -0.57
CA PHE A 137 9.47 13.31 0.51
C PHE A 137 9.57 12.52 1.80
N TYR A 138 8.54 11.75 2.16
CA TYR A 138 8.55 10.88 3.32
C TYR A 138 9.69 9.87 3.22
N HIS A 139 9.86 9.24 2.05
CA HIS A 139 10.97 8.32 1.84
C HIS A 139 12.33 9.01 1.99
N LYS A 140 12.51 10.20 1.43
CA LYS A 140 13.77 10.94 1.49
C LYS A 140 14.13 11.42 2.90
N ILE A 141 13.13 11.71 3.74
CA ILE A 141 13.32 12.24 5.11
C ILE A 141 13.49 11.10 6.13
N TYR A 142 12.68 10.03 6.02
CA TYR A 142 12.56 9.01 7.07
C TYR A 142 13.28 7.69 6.77
N HIS A 143 13.61 7.38 5.51
CA HIS A 143 14.39 6.20 5.17
C HIS A 143 15.87 6.55 4.96
N LEU A 144 16.59 6.69 6.07
CA LEU A 144 18.05 6.95 6.08
C LEU A 144 18.90 5.67 5.91
N GLN A 145 18.33 4.48 6.17
CA GLN A 145 19.01 3.19 6.01
C GLN A 145 18.28 2.29 4.98
N THR A 146 19.07 1.58 4.17
CA THR A 146 18.62 0.73 3.03
C THR A 146 17.72 -0.44 3.43
N ASN A 147 17.68 -0.78 4.73
CA ASN A 147 16.83 -1.84 5.26
C ASN A 147 15.44 -1.34 5.70
N ASP A 148 15.23 -0.04 5.89
CA ASP A 148 13.93 0.46 6.39
C ASP A 148 12.89 0.63 5.28
N CYS A 149 13.31 0.65 4.02
CA CYS A 149 12.45 0.96 2.88
C CYS A 149 11.91 -0.28 2.13
N ILE A 150 10.64 -0.23 1.75
CA ILE A 150 9.87 -1.30 1.06
C ILE A 150 10.49 -1.67 -0.30
N GLY A 151 11.06 -0.70 -1.00
CA GLY A 151 11.69 -0.87 -2.32
C GLY A 151 13.15 -1.32 -2.31
N GLY A 152 13.77 -1.54 -1.13
CA GLY A 152 15.22 -1.61 -1.00
C GLY A 152 15.89 -0.27 -1.33
N GLU A 153 17.16 -0.29 -1.76
CA GLU A 153 18.01 0.91 -2.00
C GLU A 153 17.45 1.99 -2.96
N SER A 154 16.31 1.75 -3.62
CA SER A 154 15.74 2.64 -4.63
C SER A 154 14.40 3.27 -4.21
N SER A 155 14.39 4.60 -4.13
CA SER A 155 13.21 5.44 -3.89
C SER A 155 12.10 5.24 -4.93
N VAL A 156 12.51 4.89 -6.15
CA VAL A 156 11.62 4.60 -7.30
C VAL A 156 10.72 3.41 -6.99
N ARG A 157 11.27 2.36 -6.37
CA ARG A 157 10.51 1.17 -5.99
C ARG A 157 9.56 1.45 -4.81
N CYS A 158 9.91 2.36 -3.90
CA CYS A 158 9.03 2.73 -2.79
C CYS A 158 7.79 3.54 -3.23
N ILE A 159 7.91 4.34 -4.29
CA ILE A 159 6.76 5.07 -4.85
C ILE A 159 5.82 4.10 -5.58
N LEU A 160 6.39 3.07 -6.22
CA LEU A 160 5.68 2.12 -7.06
C LEU A 160 5.00 1.02 -6.26
N PHE A 161 5.65 0.52 -5.21
CA PHE A 161 5.11 -0.51 -4.33
C PHE A 161 4.42 0.11 -3.12
N LYS A 162 3.10 -0.07 -3.06
CA LYS A 162 2.32 0.26 -1.87
C LYS A 162 2.72 -0.69 -0.74
N ASP A 163 2.89 -0.13 0.46
CA ASP A 163 3.24 -0.88 1.66
C ASP A 163 2.08 -1.77 2.13
N SER A 164 1.90 -2.91 1.47
CA SER A 164 0.87 -3.88 1.85
C SER A 164 1.40 -4.78 2.97
N PRO A 165 0.57 -5.14 3.97
CA PRO A 165 0.95 -6.11 5.01
C PRO A 165 1.41 -7.46 4.42
N ASN A 166 0.88 -7.86 3.26
CA ASN A 166 1.30 -9.07 2.55
C ASN A 166 2.72 -8.94 2.00
N TYR A 167 3.09 -7.76 1.50
CA TYR A 167 4.43 -7.48 1.02
C TYR A 167 5.45 -7.42 2.17
N ARG A 168 5.08 -6.82 3.30
CA ARG A 168 5.88 -6.85 4.54
C ARG A 168 6.14 -8.29 5.00
N HIS A 169 5.11 -9.14 4.98
CA HIS A 169 5.25 -10.55 5.34
C HIS A 169 6.17 -11.30 4.37
N TYR A 170 5.95 -11.15 3.06
CA TYR A 170 6.81 -11.76 2.04
C TYR A 170 8.28 -11.33 2.19
N ARG A 171 8.53 -10.05 2.46
CA ARG A 171 9.88 -9.51 2.70
C ARG A 171 10.52 -10.12 3.94
N SER A 172 9.80 -10.16 5.06
CA SER A 172 10.29 -10.78 6.30
C SER A 172 10.67 -12.24 6.08
N VAL A 173 9.86 -12.98 5.33
CA VAL A 173 10.15 -14.38 4.96
C VAL A 173 11.37 -14.47 4.04
N LYS A 174 11.48 -13.61 3.01
CA LYS A 174 12.63 -13.58 2.09
C LYS A 174 13.93 -13.27 2.84
N GLN A 175 13.91 -12.32 3.76
CA GLN A 175 15.06 -11.97 4.58
C GLN A 175 15.47 -13.11 5.51
N ALA A 176 14.51 -13.72 6.22
CA ALA A 176 14.77 -14.90 7.05
C ALA A 176 15.36 -16.07 6.24
N TYR A 177 14.90 -16.27 5.00
CA TYR A 177 15.44 -17.28 4.09
C TYR A 177 16.88 -16.98 3.66
N LEU A 178 17.20 -15.72 3.33
CA LEU A 178 18.55 -15.32 2.94
C LEU A 178 19.54 -15.43 4.11
N GLU A 179 19.12 -15.06 5.32
CA GLU A 179 19.90 -15.26 6.54
C GLU A 179 20.15 -16.75 6.78
N LEU A 180 19.13 -17.60 6.67
CA LEU A 180 19.26 -19.06 6.76
C LEU A 180 20.24 -19.62 5.72
N LYS A 181 20.17 -19.13 4.48
CA LYS A 181 21.09 -19.54 3.42
C LYS A 181 22.53 -19.12 3.72
N LEU A 182 22.74 -17.89 4.21
CA LEU A 182 24.05 -17.41 4.64
C LEU A 182 24.62 -18.22 5.82
N PHE A 183 23.79 -18.59 6.80
CA PHE A 183 24.20 -19.47 7.89
C PHE A 183 24.57 -20.87 7.38
N HIS A 184 23.79 -21.43 6.46
CA HIS A 184 24.08 -22.71 5.84
C HIS A 184 25.39 -22.65 5.02
N ASP A 185 25.59 -21.61 4.22
CA ASP A 185 26.80 -21.45 3.40
C ASP A 185 28.03 -21.20 4.29
N LYS A 186 27.92 -20.38 5.36
CA LYS A 186 28.97 -20.24 6.38
C LYS A 186 29.29 -21.57 7.04
N SER A 187 28.28 -22.37 7.43
CA SER A 187 28.49 -23.68 8.04
C SER A 187 29.21 -24.67 7.11
N LYS A 188 28.94 -24.58 5.80
CA LYS A 188 29.55 -25.42 4.76
C LYS A 188 31.00 -25.02 4.48
N ILE A 189 31.30 -23.72 4.52
CA ILE A 189 32.66 -23.17 4.37
C ILE A 189 33.48 -23.39 5.64
N SER A 190 32.89 -23.22 6.83
CA SER A 190 33.56 -23.51 8.11
C SER A 190 33.80 -25.00 8.34
N GLY A 191 32.97 -25.87 7.75
CA GLY A 191 33.18 -27.32 7.75
C GLY A 191 34.42 -27.78 6.98
N SER A 192 35.02 -26.92 6.14
CA SER A 192 36.27 -27.21 5.42
C SER A 192 37.53 -26.71 6.15
N ARG A 193 37.42 -25.89 7.21
CA ARG A 193 38.58 -25.28 7.89
C ARG A 193 38.68 -25.52 9.40
N HIS A 194 37.73 -26.19 10.05
CA HIS A 194 37.87 -26.51 11.47
C HIS A 194 37.53 -27.97 11.76
N ARG A 195 38.57 -28.75 12.02
CA ARG A 195 38.49 -30.06 12.69
C ARG A 195 38.46 -29.90 14.22
N GLU A 196 38.02 -28.74 14.72
CA GLU A 196 37.85 -28.47 16.15
C GLU A 196 36.54 -27.69 16.35
N GLY A 197 35.46 -28.38 16.75
CA GLY A 197 34.18 -27.70 16.99
C GLY A 197 32.91 -28.55 16.87
N GLU A 198 32.94 -29.85 17.20
CA GLU A 198 31.75 -30.72 17.17
C GLU A 198 30.59 -30.24 18.07
N ASN A 199 30.82 -29.28 18.96
CA ASN A 199 29.86 -28.82 19.97
C ASN A 199 28.99 -27.62 19.60
N SER A 200 29.27 -26.87 18.52
CA SER A 200 28.50 -25.67 18.16
C SER A 200 27.36 -25.97 17.18
N SER A 201 27.62 -26.79 16.16
CA SER A 201 26.65 -27.22 15.15
C SER A 201 25.50 -28.03 15.75
N THR A 202 25.80 -28.92 16.69
CA THR A 202 24.81 -29.72 17.43
C THR A 202 23.90 -28.86 18.29
N LYS A 203 24.44 -27.83 18.95
CA LYS A 203 23.66 -26.84 19.72
C LYS A 203 22.73 -26.03 18.83
N VAL A 204 23.20 -25.56 17.67
CA VAL A 204 22.36 -24.81 16.72
C VAL A 204 21.24 -25.69 16.16
N LEU A 205 21.51 -26.94 15.79
CA LEU A 205 20.49 -27.89 15.35
C LEU A 205 19.48 -28.23 16.45
N GLN A 206 19.92 -28.32 17.71
CA GLN A 206 19.03 -28.45 18.86
C GLN A 206 18.13 -27.22 19.03
N THR A 207 18.68 -26.01 18.90
CA THR A 207 17.91 -24.76 18.97
C THR A 207 16.88 -24.70 17.84
N ILE A 208 17.24 -25.07 16.61
CA ILE A 208 16.31 -25.14 15.47
C ILE A 208 15.21 -26.16 15.73
N LYS A 209 15.53 -27.35 16.27
CA LYS A 209 14.54 -28.36 16.65
C LYS A 209 13.60 -27.84 17.74
N CYS A 210 14.12 -27.16 18.76
CA CYS A 210 13.33 -26.54 19.82
C CYS A 210 12.36 -25.48 19.28
N VAL A 211 12.84 -24.57 18.42
CA VAL A 211 12.01 -23.52 17.82
C VAL A 211 10.92 -24.13 16.92
N LEU A 212 11.23 -25.15 16.14
CA LEU A 212 10.24 -25.88 15.32
C LEU A 212 9.19 -26.59 16.19
N ALA A 213 9.61 -27.19 17.31
CA ALA A 213 8.70 -27.82 18.26
C ALA A 213 7.76 -26.80 18.93
N VAL A 214 8.29 -25.64 19.35
CA VAL A 214 7.48 -24.54 19.92
C VAL A 214 6.49 -24.01 18.89
N LYS A 215 6.92 -23.80 17.63
CA LYS A 215 6.03 -23.34 16.54
C LYS A 215 4.89 -24.33 16.27
N ARG A 216 5.17 -25.65 16.26
CA ARG A 216 4.13 -26.69 16.13
C ARG A 216 3.20 -26.75 17.35
N LYS A 217 3.70 -26.48 18.55
CA LYS A 217 2.89 -26.44 19.77
C LYS A 217 1.97 -25.22 19.79
N LEU A 218 2.47 -24.05 19.41
CA LEU A 218 1.67 -22.82 19.27
C LEU A 218 0.58 -22.96 18.20
N LYS A 219 0.88 -23.61 17.08
CA LYS A 219 -0.11 -23.90 16.04
C LYS A 219 -1.26 -24.77 16.58
N ARG A 220 -0.94 -25.87 17.27
CA ARG A 220 -1.94 -26.75 17.91
C ARG A 220 -2.76 -26.05 18.99
N MET A 221 -2.13 -25.19 19.79
CA MET A 221 -2.86 -24.38 20.79
C MET A 221 -3.86 -23.41 20.15
N ARG A 222 -3.52 -22.87 18.97
CA ARG A 222 -4.42 -21.99 18.22
C ARG A 222 -5.60 -22.79 17.65
N GLU A 223 -5.32 -23.92 17.02
CA GLU A 223 -6.34 -24.84 16.48
C GLU A 223 -7.28 -25.36 17.58
N ASN A 224 -6.77 -25.76 18.75
CA ASN A 224 -7.60 -26.20 19.87
C ASN A 224 -8.46 -25.06 20.46
N ARG A 225 -7.93 -23.82 20.47
CA ARG A 225 -8.70 -22.67 20.95
C ARG A 225 -9.82 -22.30 19.98
N ASP A 226 -9.57 -22.45 18.68
CA ASP A 226 -10.56 -22.17 17.65
C ASP A 226 -11.67 -23.24 17.66
N GLN A 227 -11.34 -24.51 17.96
CA GLN A 227 -12.32 -25.58 18.16
C GLN A 227 -13.21 -25.40 19.41
N LEU A 228 -12.67 -24.86 20.50
CA LEU A 228 -13.43 -24.56 21.73
C LEU A 228 -14.39 -23.37 21.60
N CYS A 229 -14.31 -22.59 20.52
CA CYS A 229 -15.22 -21.49 20.23
C CYS A 229 -16.30 -21.84 19.18
N GLU A 230 -16.26 -23.05 18.62
CA GLU A 230 -17.24 -23.55 17.63
C GLU A 230 -18.26 -24.54 18.23
N ASP A 231 -18.11 -24.90 19.52
CA ASP A 231 -19.12 -25.57 20.36
C ASP A 231 -19.83 -24.56 21.29
#